data_AF-A0AA38JPA5-F1
#
_entry.id   AF-A0AA38JPA5-F1
#
_cell.length_a   1.000
_cell.length_b   1.000
_cell.length_c   1.000
_cell.angle_alpha   90.00
_cell.angle_beta   90.00
_cell.angle_gamma   90.00
#
_symmetry.space_group_name_H-M   'P 1'
#
loop_
_entity.id
_entity.type
_entity.pdbx_description
1 polymer ?
#
loop_
_entity_poly.entity_id
_entity_poly.type
_entity_poly.pdbx_seq_one_letter_code
_entity_poly.pdbx_strand_id
1 'polypeptide(L)'
;MASFNLTVEDSSPLISYSPAGAWFDSPSNDTLLSSYSGSSYHTTSIQGATATITFSGTAITIFGGHRPNYGTFQISVDGQNVVSSESSAGQDVVQQILGTASGLSNGKHTAVITSSSSSPIDIDYVDIQTQIGESGSQLTKSTVDDTDPSFIYSPASEWSVNDEDTFFNDTLHYTSGAGASASVTFSGEAVAMYGTVSQDHADIQLSLDGQNITFGAGANGFASTLHTQVLLYYAQGLGSNQHSLTVSADPQSGTGPFIDVDAIVVYSSTGPGSSTSSSIPTSTSSQRDSTSSGKLPTKTMIGVIVGSILGILLLLGLVFFLLRWRRRRRQDQVDPRSPLTPTLPIQNPDMLEAGLSTRSNGNIMPRLSQNSMSSFYSGTPDEIVLGHSRDASTAESFSSMAYIIASNAVPATQSQRYDHSTSSNVPMRPKQRPPSLKLPAS
;
A
#
# COMPACT_ATOMS: atom_id res chain seq x y z
N MET A 1 -0.32 2.07 -27.34
CA MET A 1 0.31 2.93 -26.31
C MET A 1 1.31 2.07 -25.55
N ALA A 2 2.19 2.68 -24.76
CA ALA A 2 3.14 1.94 -23.94
C ALA A 2 2.44 1.44 -22.67
N SER A 3 2.25 0.13 -22.54
CA SER A 3 1.51 -0.47 -21.41
C SER A 3 2.42 -0.94 -20.28
N PHE A 4 1.94 -0.87 -19.04
CA PHE A 4 2.59 -1.44 -17.87
C PHE A 4 1.57 -1.78 -16.78
N ASN A 5 2.02 -2.56 -15.79
CA ASN A 5 1.25 -2.90 -14.61
C ASN A 5 1.72 -2.09 -13.40
N LEU A 6 0.76 -1.78 -12.53
CA LEU A 6 0.95 -1.26 -11.19
C LEU A 6 0.33 -2.27 -10.22
N THR A 7 1.08 -2.65 -9.20
CA THR A 7 0.59 -3.48 -8.10
C THR A 7 0.19 -2.57 -6.96
N VAL A 8 -1.02 -2.78 -6.45
CA VAL A 8 -1.63 -2.09 -5.32
C VAL A 8 -1.85 -3.14 -4.24
N GLU A 9 -1.01 -3.13 -3.22
CA GLU A 9 -1.17 -4.02 -2.07
C GLU A 9 -2.48 -3.71 -1.32
N ASP A 10 -3.02 -4.69 -0.59
CA ASP A 10 -4.17 -4.55 0.31
C ASP A 10 -4.07 -3.34 1.26
N SER A 11 -2.84 -3.04 1.68
CA SER A 11 -2.47 -1.94 2.57
C SER A 11 -2.25 -0.60 1.84
N SER A 12 -2.52 -0.52 0.54
CA SER A 12 -2.45 0.74 -0.18
C SER A 12 -3.66 1.62 0.10
N PRO A 13 -3.47 2.94 0.29
CA PRO A 13 -4.59 3.88 0.43
C PRO A 13 -5.35 4.14 -0.88
N LEU A 14 -4.94 3.53 -1.99
CA LEU A 14 -5.73 3.44 -3.21
C LEU A 14 -6.96 2.52 -3.04
N ILE A 15 -7.02 1.76 -1.95
CA ILE A 15 -8.15 0.92 -1.56
C ILE A 15 -8.87 1.58 -0.37
N SER A 16 -10.15 1.88 -0.53
CA SER A 16 -11.01 2.39 0.54
C SER A 16 -11.93 1.29 1.07
N TYR A 17 -11.78 0.95 2.34
CA TYR A 17 -12.60 -0.03 3.03
C TYR A 17 -13.79 0.63 3.75
N SER A 18 -14.99 0.07 3.57
CA SER A 18 -16.23 0.62 4.12
C SER A 18 -17.22 -0.46 4.58
N PRO A 19 -17.99 -0.22 5.64
CA PRO A 19 -17.89 0.92 6.55
C PRO A 19 -16.58 0.88 7.37
N ALA A 20 -16.21 2.00 7.97
CA ALA A 20 -15.03 2.08 8.81
C ALA A 20 -15.06 0.99 9.91
N GLY A 21 -13.96 0.27 10.09
CA GLY A 21 -13.85 -0.85 11.03
C GLY A 21 -14.53 -2.16 10.59
N ALA A 22 -14.98 -2.28 9.33
CA ALA A 22 -15.53 -3.53 8.82
C ALA A 22 -14.49 -4.46 8.19
N TRP A 23 -13.36 -3.90 7.77
CA TRP A 23 -12.21 -4.64 7.26
C TRP A 23 -11.06 -4.52 8.26
N PHE A 24 -10.26 -5.56 8.33
CA PHE A 24 -9.13 -5.66 9.24
C PHE A 24 -7.90 -6.10 8.47
N ASP A 25 -6.78 -5.52 8.83
CA ASP A 25 -5.46 -6.02 8.46
C ASP A 25 -5.28 -7.47 8.93
N SER A 26 -4.33 -8.15 8.32
CA SER A 26 -4.13 -9.57 8.47
C SER A 26 -3.82 -9.97 9.93
N PRO A 27 -4.41 -11.06 10.46
CA PRO A 27 -4.10 -11.52 11.81
C PRO A 27 -2.65 -11.98 11.91
N SER A 28 -1.90 -11.46 12.89
CA SER A 28 -0.47 -11.76 13.08
C SER A 28 -0.15 -13.24 13.34
N ASN A 29 -1.15 -14.08 13.59
CA ASN A 29 -1.02 -15.51 13.85
C ASN A 29 -1.42 -16.40 12.66
N ASP A 30 -1.76 -15.82 11.50
CA ASP A 30 -2.00 -16.62 10.30
C ASP A 30 -0.67 -17.17 9.77
N THR A 31 -0.57 -18.50 9.64
CA THR A 31 0.64 -19.18 9.18
C THR A 31 0.91 -19.00 7.69
N LEU A 32 -0.06 -18.47 6.93
CA LEU A 32 0.05 -18.26 5.48
C LEU A 32 0.50 -16.85 5.10
N LEU A 33 0.72 -15.92 6.05
CA LEU A 33 1.05 -14.52 5.75
C LEU A 33 2.19 -14.38 4.74
N SER A 34 3.30 -15.10 4.92
CA SER A 34 4.44 -15.03 4.01
C SER A 34 4.17 -15.56 2.58
N SER A 35 3.00 -16.17 2.37
CA SER A 35 2.54 -16.62 1.06
C SER A 35 1.61 -15.61 0.37
N TYR A 36 1.18 -14.55 1.05
CA TYR A 36 0.50 -13.41 0.43
C TYR A 36 1.51 -12.42 -0.15
N SER A 37 1.09 -11.58 -1.09
CA SER A 37 1.89 -10.43 -1.51
C SER A 37 2.05 -9.47 -0.34
N GLY A 38 3.20 -8.79 -0.27
CA GLY A 38 3.51 -7.91 0.87
C GLY A 38 3.55 -8.59 2.25
N SER A 39 3.39 -9.92 2.33
CA SER A 39 3.09 -10.65 3.56
C SER A 39 1.85 -10.16 4.32
N SER A 40 0.84 -9.64 3.60
CA SER A 40 -0.37 -9.04 4.17
C SER A 40 -1.62 -9.37 3.37
N TYR A 41 -2.79 -9.23 3.99
CA TYR A 41 -4.09 -9.17 3.33
C TYR A 41 -5.08 -8.42 4.21
N HIS A 42 -6.11 -7.83 3.60
CA HIS A 42 -7.24 -7.26 4.34
C HIS A 42 -8.44 -8.18 4.25
N THR A 43 -9.10 -8.44 5.38
CA THR A 43 -10.24 -9.36 5.45
C THR A 43 -11.48 -8.74 6.08
N THR A 44 -12.65 -9.19 5.64
CA THR A 44 -13.94 -8.88 6.28
C THR A 44 -14.82 -10.12 6.36
N SER A 45 -15.62 -10.21 7.41
CA SER A 45 -16.75 -11.16 7.52
C SER A 45 -18.10 -10.44 7.63
N ILE A 46 -18.13 -9.13 7.33
CA ILE A 46 -19.34 -8.31 7.43
C ILE A 46 -20.03 -8.30 6.07
N GLN A 47 -21.22 -8.90 6.00
CA GLN A 47 -22.05 -8.85 4.80
C GLN A 47 -22.34 -7.40 4.41
N GLY A 48 -22.14 -7.07 3.14
CA GLY A 48 -22.32 -5.73 2.59
C GLY A 48 -21.12 -4.80 2.81
N ALA A 49 -20.07 -5.22 3.51
CA ALA A 49 -18.81 -4.45 3.56
C ALA A 49 -18.15 -4.44 2.18
N THR A 50 -17.48 -3.34 1.87
CA THR A 50 -16.92 -3.06 0.55
C THR A 50 -15.46 -2.66 0.63
N ALA A 51 -14.70 -3.03 -0.40
CA ALA A 51 -13.39 -2.48 -0.72
C ALA A 51 -13.49 -1.79 -2.09
N THR A 52 -13.19 -0.50 -2.13
CA THR A 52 -13.33 0.34 -3.32
C THR A 52 -11.96 0.78 -3.82
N ILE A 53 -11.63 0.40 -5.05
CA ILE A 53 -10.38 0.74 -5.71
C ILE A 53 -10.66 1.79 -6.79
N THR A 54 -10.07 2.97 -6.64
CA THR A 54 -10.09 3.99 -7.71
C THR A 54 -8.78 3.90 -8.48
N PHE A 55 -8.86 3.68 -9.79
CA PHE A 55 -7.67 3.48 -10.61
C PHE A 55 -7.74 4.23 -11.94
N SER A 56 -6.59 4.41 -12.58
CA SER A 56 -6.51 4.84 -13.97
C SER A 56 -5.82 3.77 -14.81
N GLY A 57 -6.51 3.22 -15.80
CA GLY A 57 -5.96 2.13 -16.60
C GLY A 57 -6.95 1.50 -17.57
N THR A 58 -6.55 0.41 -18.19
CA THR A 58 -7.32 -0.35 -19.20
C THR A 58 -7.74 -1.74 -18.72
N ALA A 59 -7.18 -2.22 -17.60
CA ALA A 59 -7.61 -3.45 -16.95
C ALA A 59 -7.29 -3.41 -15.45
N ILE A 60 -8.04 -4.20 -14.68
CA ILE A 60 -7.82 -4.46 -13.25
C ILE A 60 -8.02 -5.95 -12.99
N THR A 61 -7.10 -6.55 -12.24
CA THR A 61 -7.22 -7.91 -11.70
C THR A 61 -7.06 -7.86 -10.19
N ILE A 62 -8.01 -8.44 -9.47
CA ILE A 62 -8.03 -8.46 -8.00
C ILE A 62 -7.66 -9.87 -7.53
N PHE A 63 -6.76 -9.95 -6.56
CA PHE A 63 -6.29 -11.20 -5.98
C PHE A 63 -6.67 -11.34 -4.50
N GLY A 64 -6.82 -12.58 -4.05
CA GLY A 64 -7.13 -12.94 -2.67
C GLY A 64 -6.96 -14.45 -2.44
N GLY A 65 -7.34 -14.90 -1.26
CA GLY A 65 -7.37 -16.30 -0.86
C GLY A 65 -8.65 -17.01 -1.29
N HIS A 66 -8.54 -18.31 -1.56
CA HIS A 66 -9.64 -19.25 -1.42
C HIS A 66 -9.36 -20.22 -0.29
N ARG A 67 -10.29 -20.33 0.66
CA ARG A 67 -10.10 -21.09 1.91
C ARG A 67 -11.39 -21.83 2.31
N PRO A 68 -11.33 -22.94 3.07
CA PRO A 68 -12.51 -23.76 3.41
C PRO A 68 -13.69 -23.03 4.03
N ASN A 69 -13.44 -21.93 4.75
CA ASN A 69 -14.49 -21.19 5.45
C ASN A 69 -14.84 -19.85 4.79
N TYR A 70 -14.29 -19.55 3.61
CA TYR A 70 -14.52 -18.28 2.95
C TYR A 70 -15.90 -18.18 2.29
N GLY A 71 -16.35 -16.94 2.15
CA GLY A 71 -17.70 -16.58 1.74
C GLY A 71 -17.85 -16.24 0.26
N THR A 72 -19.03 -15.73 -0.04
CA THR A 72 -19.37 -15.17 -1.35
C THR A 72 -19.06 -13.69 -1.43
N PHE A 73 -18.73 -13.23 -2.63
CA PHE A 73 -18.45 -11.84 -2.93
C PHE A 73 -18.98 -11.45 -4.32
N GLN A 74 -19.08 -10.15 -4.55
CA GLN A 74 -19.40 -9.55 -5.82
C GLN A 74 -18.34 -8.51 -6.20
N ILE A 75 -17.93 -8.48 -7.46
CA ILE A 75 -17.06 -7.42 -8.00
C ILE A 75 -17.83 -6.65 -9.07
N SER A 76 -17.81 -5.32 -8.96
CA SER A 76 -18.31 -4.42 -9.99
C SER A 76 -17.22 -3.46 -10.45
N VAL A 77 -17.29 -3.01 -11.71
CA VAL A 77 -16.46 -1.95 -12.26
C VAL A 77 -17.38 -0.93 -12.93
N ASP A 78 -17.25 0.33 -12.54
CA ASP A 78 -18.11 1.44 -12.97
C ASP A 78 -19.62 1.15 -12.80
N GLY A 79 -19.95 0.48 -11.69
CA GLY A 79 -21.32 0.07 -11.36
C GLY A 79 -21.85 -1.13 -12.15
N GLN A 80 -21.08 -1.70 -13.08
CA GLN A 80 -21.45 -2.92 -13.79
C GLN A 80 -20.89 -4.14 -13.07
N ASN A 81 -21.73 -5.15 -12.84
CA ASN A 81 -21.26 -6.40 -12.25
C ASN A 81 -20.32 -7.14 -13.21
N VAL A 82 -19.13 -7.51 -12.73
CA VAL A 82 -18.11 -8.26 -13.46
C VAL A 82 -18.03 -9.70 -12.96
N VAL A 83 -18.09 -9.89 -11.64
CA VAL A 83 -18.03 -11.21 -11.00
C VAL A 83 -19.07 -11.30 -9.88
N SER A 84 -19.68 -12.47 -9.74
CA SER A 84 -20.38 -12.90 -8.52
C SER A 84 -19.94 -14.35 -8.25
N SER A 85 -19.19 -14.58 -7.18
CA SER A 85 -18.51 -15.87 -6.93
C SER A 85 -18.37 -16.16 -5.44
N GLU A 86 -17.78 -17.30 -5.11
CA GLU A 86 -17.32 -17.66 -3.78
C GLU A 86 -15.81 -17.82 -3.74
N SER A 87 -15.23 -17.57 -2.56
CA SER A 87 -13.83 -17.87 -2.25
C SER A 87 -13.69 -19.15 -1.42
N SER A 88 -14.74 -19.96 -1.28
CA SER A 88 -14.64 -21.24 -0.58
C SER A 88 -13.83 -22.25 -1.41
N ALA A 89 -12.89 -22.96 -0.78
CA ALA A 89 -12.13 -24.03 -1.42
C ALA A 89 -11.80 -25.16 -0.45
N GLY A 90 -11.59 -26.38 -0.96
CA GLY A 90 -11.30 -27.53 -0.11
C GLY A 90 -9.97 -27.45 0.66
N GLN A 91 -9.04 -26.59 0.24
CA GLN A 91 -7.73 -26.34 0.85
C GLN A 91 -7.41 -24.84 0.75
N ASP A 92 -6.54 -24.35 1.63
CA ASP A 92 -6.06 -22.97 1.57
C ASP A 92 -5.16 -22.75 0.34
N VAL A 93 -5.55 -21.82 -0.52
CA VAL A 93 -4.74 -21.31 -1.64
C VAL A 93 -4.83 -19.79 -1.66
N VAL A 94 -3.69 -19.12 -1.76
CA VAL A 94 -3.59 -17.65 -1.69
C VAL A 94 -3.14 -17.08 -3.04
N GLN A 95 -3.14 -15.76 -3.22
CA GLN A 95 -2.83 -15.10 -4.51
C GLN A 95 -3.69 -15.60 -5.70
N GLN A 96 -4.95 -15.97 -5.46
CA GLN A 96 -5.88 -16.41 -6.49
C GLN A 96 -6.64 -15.24 -7.09
N ILE A 97 -6.93 -15.29 -8.39
CA ILE A 97 -7.75 -14.28 -9.07
C ILE A 97 -9.18 -14.36 -8.53
N LEU A 98 -9.65 -13.27 -7.91
CA LEU A 98 -11.04 -13.08 -7.53
C LEU A 98 -11.87 -12.53 -8.69
N GLY A 99 -11.26 -11.71 -9.54
CA GLY A 99 -11.88 -11.23 -10.77
C GLY A 99 -10.98 -10.35 -11.61
N THR A 100 -11.32 -10.26 -12.90
CA THR A 100 -10.63 -9.42 -13.88
C THR A 100 -11.64 -8.63 -14.69
N ALA A 101 -11.41 -7.33 -14.84
CA ALA A 101 -12.05 -6.51 -15.87
C ALA A 101 -10.97 -5.99 -16.83
N SER A 102 -11.19 -6.12 -18.13
CA SER A 102 -10.23 -5.71 -19.16
C SER A 102 -10.94 -5.07 -20.35
N GLY A 103 -10.17 -4.43 -21.24
CA GLY A 103 -10.74 -3.71 -22.38
C GLY A 103 -11.44 -2.41 -21.97
N LEU A 104 -11.14 -1.89 -20.78
CA LEU A 104 -11.62 -0.59 -20.32
C LEU A 104 -10.95 0.53 -21.13
N SER A 105 -11.65 1.65 -21.28
CA SER A 105 -11.04 2.86 -21.83
C SER A 105 -9.85 3.28 -20.99
N ASN A 106 -8.76 3.79 -21.57
CA ASN A 106 -7.68 4.32 -20.73
C ASN A 106 -8.18 5.60 -20.02
N GLY A 107 -8.42 5.51 -18.73
CA GLY A 107 -9.02 6.59 -17.95
C GLY A 107 -9.30 6.16 -16.51
N LYS A 108 -10.00 7.03 -15.77
CA LYS A 108 -10.38 6.76 -14.38
C LYS A 108 -11.55 5.78 -14.32
N HIS A 109 -11.44 4.81 -13.43
CA HIS A 109 -12.42 3.77 -13.17
C HIS A 109 -12.56 3.51 -11.67
N THR A 110 -13.68 2.91 -11.28
CA THR A 110 -13.90 2.48 -9.89
C THR A 110 -14.30 1.01 -9.86
N ALA A 111 -13.50 0.19 -9.19
CA ALA A 111 -13.84 -1.19 -8.87
C ALA A 111 -14.33 -1.30 -7.43
N VAL A 112 -15.37 -2.09 -7.20
CA VAL A 112 -15.92 -2.33 -5.85
C VAL A 112 -16.08 -3.82 -5.64
N ILE A 113 -15.41 -4.34 -4.62
CA ILE A 113 -15.61 -5.69 -4.09
C ILE A 113 -16.59 -5.57 -2.93
N THR A 114 -17.65 -6.38 -2.92
CA THR A 114 -18.68 -6.41 -1.87
C THR A 114 -18.76 -7.80 -1.29
N SER A 115 -18.65 -7.94 0.04
CA SER A 115 -18.93 -9.20 0.71
C SER A 115 -20.43 -9.51 0.65
N SER A 116 -20.78 -10.68 0.13
CA SER A 116 -22.17 -11.11 -0.07
C SER A 116 -22.68 -12.01 1.05
N SER A 117 -21.83 -12.35 2.04
CA SER A 117 -22.16 -13.26 3.14
C SER A 117 -21.49 -12.85 4.44
N SER A 118 -21.82 -13.53 5.55
CA SER A 118 -21.16 -13.36 6.85
C SER A 118 -19.92 -14.25 7.04
N SER A 119 -19.44 -14.89 5.97
CA SER A 119 -18.21 -15.68 5.96
C SER A 119 -17.06 -14.79 5.47
N PRO A 120 -15.82 -15.03 5.93
CA PRO A 120 -14.68 -14.21 5.55
C PRO A 120 -14.42 -14.17 4.04
N ILE A 121 -14.01 -13.02 3.54
CA ILE A 121 -13.30 -12.87 2.27
C ILE A 121 -12.06 -12.02 2.55
N ASP A 122 -11.05 -12.09 1.69
CA ASP A 122 -9.86 -11.26 1.78
C ASP A 122 -9.52 -10.62 0.43
N ILE A 123 -8.63 -9.63 0.49
CA ILE A 123 -7.95 -9.02 -0.64
C ILE A 123 -6.47 -9.04 -0.31
N ASP A 124 -5.68 -9.57 -1.24
CA ASP A 124 -4.23 -9.69 -1.16
C ASP A 124 -3.58 -8.48 -1.85
N TYR A 125 -3.78 -8.37 -3.17
CA TYR A 125 -3.34 -7.22 -3.95
C TYR A 125 -4.20 -7.05 -5.20
N VAL A 126 -3.97 -5.95 -5.90
CA VAL A 126 -4.63 -5.60 -7.15
C VAL A 126 -3.58 -5.22 -8.19
N ASP A 127 -3.65 -5.84 -9.37
CA ASP A 127 -2.87 -5.44 -10.53
C ASP A 127 -3.71 -4.57 -11.45
N ILE A 128 -3.24 -3.35 -11.71
CA ILE A 128 -3.82 -2.41 -12.66
C ILE A 128 -2.93 -2.37 -13.89
N GLN A 129 -3.47 -2.71 -15.06
CA GLN A 129 -2.81 -2.44 -16.32
C GLN A 129 -3.18 -1.03 -16.78
N THR A 130 -2.18 -0.22 -17.11
CA THR A 130 -2.36 1.13 -17.63
C THR A 130 -1.45 1.40 -18.83
N GLN A 131 -1.64 2.54 -19.48
CA GLN A 131 -0.96 2.92 -20.71
C GLN A 131 -0.66 4.42 -20.78
N ILE A 132 0.50 4.77 -21.33
CA ILE A 132 0.93 6.15 -21.61
C ILE A 132 1.44 6.31 -23.05
N GLY A 133 1.55 7.55 -23.51
CA GLY A 133 2.03 7.87 -24.86
C GLY A 133 1.08 7.46 -25.99
N GLU A 134 1.55 7.59 -27.23
CA GLU A 134 0.77 7.22 -28.42
C GLU A 134 0.92 5.74 -28.81
N SER A 135 0.15 5.31 -29.81
CA SER A 135 0.29 3.96 -30.37
C SER A 135 1.72 3.72 -30.87
N GLY A 136 2.31 2.59 -30.48
CA GLY A 136 3.69 2.23 -30.84
C GLY A 136 4.79 2.83 -29.94
N SER A 137 4.45 3.70 -28.99
CA SER A 137 5.46 4.21 -28.04
C SER A 137 6.07 3.11 -27.18
N GLN A 138 7.34 3.30 -26.80
CA GLN A 138 8.07 2.44 -25.87
C GLN A 138 8.10 3.05 -24.47
N LEU A 139 7.92 2.20 -23.46
CA LEU A 139 7.95 2.61 -22.05
C LEU A 139 9.39 2.86 -21.57
N THR A 140 9.60 3.95 -20.86
CA THR A 140 10.78 4.18 -20.02
C THR A 140 10.33 4.42 -18.59
N LYS A 141 11.04 3.81 -17.63
CA LYS A 141 10.83 4.00 -16.19
C LYS A 141 12.10 4.55 -15.58
N SER A 142 11.98 5.53 -14.68
CA SER A 142 13.06 5.99 -13.83
C SER A 142 12.59 6.07 -12.39
N THR A 143 13.33 5.46 -11.48
CA THR A 143 13.08 5.57 -10.04
C THR A 143 13.95 6.68 -9.47
N VAL A 144 13.35 7.55 -8.67
CA VAL A 144 14.03 8.58 -7.89
C VAL A 144 13.91 8.15 -6.43
N ASP A 145 15.06 7.86 -5.85
CA ASP A 145 15.25 7.42 -4.47
C ASP A 145 15.02 8.56 -3.47
N ASP A 146 14.59 8.28 -2.24
CA ASP A 146 14.43 9.28 -1.18
C ASP A 146 15.74 10.04 -0.87
N THR A 147 16.90 9.45 -1.12
CA THR A 147 18.20 10.13 -0.98
C THR A 147 18.64 10.95 -2.20
N ASP A 148 17.88 10.89 -3.30
CA ASP A 148 18.21 11.64 -4.52
C ASP A 148 18.13 13.17 -4.26
N PRO A 149 19.12 13.96 -4.72
CA PRO A 149 19.15 15.40 -4.47
C PRO A 149 18.00 16.21 -5.09
N SER A 150 17.18 15.60 -5.94
CA SER A 150 15.93 16.21 -6.42
C SER A 150 14.82 16.23 -5.37
N PHE A 151 14.92 15.42 -4.31
CA PHE A 151 14.08 15.56 -3.13
C PHE A 151 14.56 16.72 -2.25
N ILE A 152 13.60 17.56 -1.86
CA ILE A 152 13.78 18.71 -0.99
C ILE A 152 12.93 18.51 0.25
N TYR A 153 13.60 18.26 1.37
CA TYR A 153 13.00 18.11 2.69
C TYR A 153 12.98 19.46 3.41
N SER A 154 11.80 19.94 3.81
CA SER A 154 11.62 21.27 4.41
C SER A 154 10.74 21.24 5.66
N PRO A 155 11.20 21.80 6.79
CA PRO A 155 12.60 22.13 7.06
C PRO A 155 13.43 20.85 7.19
N ALA A 156 14.62 20.81 6.58
CA ALA A 156 15.46 19.60 6.55
C ALA A 156 15.82 19.07 7.96
N SER A 157 15.82 19.93 8.98
CA SER A 157 16.09 19.56 10.37
C SER A 157 15.00 18.70 11.03
N GLU A 158 13.80 18.66 10.45
CA GLU A 158 12.67 17.86 10.97
C GLU A 158 12.60 16.47 10.31
N TRP A 159 13.45 16.19 9.33
CA TRP A 159 13.49 14.91 8.64
C TRP A 159 14.63 14.04 9.16
N SER A 160 14.34 12.75 9.31
CA SER A 160 15.29 11.72 9.70
C SER A 160 15.32 10.62 8.66
N VAL A 161 16.38 9.82 8.67
CA VAL A 161 16.54 8.67 7.76
C VAL A 161 16.54 7.40 8.59
N ASN A 162 15.77 6.41 8.14
CA ASN A 162 15.84 5.03 8.61
C ASN A 162 16.62 4.20 7.58
N ASP A 163 17.51 3.32 8.05
CA ASP A 163 18.38 2.50 7.20
C ASP A 163 18.04 1.01 7.41
N GLU A 164 17.18 0.43 6.57
CA GLU A 164 16.77 -0.99 6.64
C GLU A 164 16.62 -1.58 5.23
N ASP A 165 16.92 -2.87 5.07
CA ASP A 165 16.96 -3.55 3.76
C ASP A 165 15.57 -3.79 3.12
N THR A 166 14.50 -3.46 3.85
CA THR A 166 13.12 -3.51 3.37
C THR A 166 12.71 -2.27 2.58
N PHE A 167 13.46 -1.17 2.66
CA PHE A 167 13.20 0.06 1.90
C PHE A 167 13.94 0.06 0.55
N PHE A 168 13.51 0.89 -0.38
CA PHE A 168 14.20 1.03 -1.66
C PHE A 168 15.60 1.60 -1.42
N ASN A 169 16.61 0.92 -1.98
CA ASN A 169 18.04 1.19 -1.73
C ASN A 169 18.45 1.32 -0.24
N ASP A 170 17.76 0.60 0.63
CA ASP A 170 18.04 0.51 2.06
C ASP A 170 17.74 1.79 2.88
N THR A 171 17.03 2.80 2.35
CA THR A 171 16.77 4.08 3.05
C THR A 171 15.31 4.51 3.01
N LEU A 172 14.87 5.19 4.08
CA LEU A 172 13.55 5.84 4.16
C LEU A 172 13.65 7.19 4.86
N HIS A 173 13.22 8.27 4.21
CA HIS A 173 13.09 9.58 4.84
C HIS A 173 11.72 9.73 5.50
N TYR A 174 11.70 10.07 6.79
CA TYR A 174 10.48 10.21 7.56
C TYR A 174 10.51 11.43 8.48
N THR A 175 9.33 11.88 8.90
CA THR A 175 9.17 12.99 9.83
C THR A 175 7.90 12.85 10.67
N SER A 176 7.90 13.44 11.86
CA SER A 176 6.68 13.77 12.63
C SER A 176 6.57 15.28 12.92
N GLY A 177 7.42 16.08 12.26
CA GLY A 177 7.50 17.53 12.44
C GLY A 177 6.26 18.19 11.85
N ALA A 178 5.53 18.96 12.67
CA ALA A 178 4.34 19.68 12.21
C ALA A 178 4.69 20.68 11.09
N GLY A 179 4.02 20.57 9.95
CA GLY A 179 4.27 21.41 8.78
C GLY A 179 5.55 21.05 7.99
N ALA A 180 6.22 19.96 8.33
CA ALA A 180 7.29 19.42 7.51
C ALA A 180 6.73 18.82 6.20
N SER A 181 7.49 18.96 5.12
CA SER A 181 7.13 18.48 3.79
C SER A 181 8.35 17.97 3.03
N ALA A 182 8.12 17.01 2.14
CA ALA A 182 9.07 16.57 1.13
C ALA A 182 8.54 16.96 -0.25
N SER A 183 9.40 17.51 -1.11
CA SER A 183 9.03 17.89 -2.47
C SER A 183 10.03 17.36 -3.47
N VAL A 184 9.55 16.88 -4.61
CA VAL A 184 10.38 16.37 -5.70
C VAL A 184 9.88 16.90 -7.04
N THR A 185 10.82 17.31 -7.90
CA THR A 185 10.52 17.69 -9.27
C THR A 185 10.92 16.59 -10.23
N PHE A 186 10.05 16.25 -11.17
CA PHE A 186 10.30 15.21 -12.16
C PHE A 186 9.78 15.61 -13.54
N SER A 187 10.09 14.83 -14.58
CA SER A 187 9.50 15.01 -15.91
C SER A 187 9.07 13.65 -16.46
N GLY A 188 7.80 13.51 -16.78
CA GLY A 188 7.22 12.26 -17.24
C GLY A 188 5.70 12.26 -17.20
N GLU A 189 5.11 11.35 -17.96
CA GLU A 189 3.66 11.31 -18.25
C GLU A 189 2.83 10.71 -17.11
N ALA A 190 3.47 9.98 -16.19
CA ALA A 190 2.87 9.44 -14.98
C ALA A 190 3.89 9.34 -13.84
N VAL A 191 3.39 9.31 -12.61
CA VAL A 191 4.19 9.15 -11.39
C VAL A 191 3.50 8.20 -10.42
N ALA A 192 4.28 7.33 -9.79
CA ALA A 192 3.89 6.51 -8.65
C ALA A 192 4.77 6.89 -7.45
N MET A 193 4.17 7.10 -6.27
CA MET A 193 4.89 7.40 -5.03
C MET A 193 4.77 6.22 -4.08
N TYR A 194 5.90 5.83 -3.49
CA TYR A 194 6.04 4.72 -2.58
C TYR A 194 6.55 5.19 -1.22
N GLY A 195 6.11 4.48 -0.18
CA GLY A 195 6.51 4.72 1.20
C GLY A 195 6.05 3.55 2.07
N THR A 196 5.79 3.84 3.34
CA THR A 196 5.22 2.88 4.27
C THR A 196 3.79 3.26 4.67
N VAL A 197 3.08 2.27 5.19
CA VAL A 197 1.86 2.51 5.97
C VAL A 197 1.99 1.79 7.30
N SER A 198 1.50 2.42 8.35
CA SER A 198 1.59 1.90 9.72
C SER A 198 0.53 2.55 10.61
N GLN A 199 0.28 1.95 11.77
CA GLN A 199 -0.65 2.47 12.76
C GLN A 199 -0.28 3.89 13.27
N ASP A 200 0.99 4.26 13.23
CA ASP A 200 1.52 5.54 13.73
C ASP A 200 1.57 6.66 12.67
N HIS A 201 1.07 6.41 11.48
CA HIS A 201 1.07 7.40 10.40
C HIS A 201 -0.05 8.43 10.55
N ALA A 202 0.19 9.63 10.03
CA ALA A 202 -0.86 10.62 9.78
C ALA A 202 -1.65 10.26 8.51
N ASP A 203 -2.76 10.95 8.26
CA ASP A 203 -3.21 11.06 6.88
C ASP A 203 -2.18 11.90 6.10
N ILE A 204 -2.07 11.65 4.80
CA ILE A 204 -1.16 12.34 3.90
C ILE A 204 -1.92 13.42 3.13
N GLN A 205 -1.37 14.64 3.15
CA GLN A 205 -1.70 15.68 2.18
C GLN A 205 -0.62 15.71 1.09
N LEU A 206 -1.06 15.52 -0.16
CA LEU A 206 -0.22 15.50 -1.35
C LEU A 206 -0.64 16.63 -2.30
N SER A 207 0.33 17.32 -2.89
CA SER A 207 0.11 18.34 -3.91
C SER A 207 0.85 17.95 -5.18
N LEU A 208 0.13 17.76 -6.29
CA LEU A 208 0.71 17.56 -7.62
C LEU A 208 0.40 18.78 -8.48
N ASP A 209 1.44 19.52 -8.88
CA ASP A 209 1.33 20.78 -9.63
C ASP A 209 0.36 21.79 -9.00
N GLY A 210 0.33 21.85 -7.67
CA GLY A 210 -0.55 22.74 -6.90
C GLY A 210 -1.98 22.22 -6.70
N GLN A 211 -2.31 21.03 -7.21
CA GLN A 211 -3.58 20.36 -6.92
C GLN A 211 -3.43 19.47 -5.69
N ASN A 212 -4.18 19.77 -4.63
CA ASN A 212 -4.09 19.08 -3.36
C ASN A 212 -5.06 17.89 -3.28
N ILE A 213 -4.59 16.80 -2.69
CA ILE A 213 -5.32 15.55 -2.42
C ILE A 213 -4.95 15.12 -1.01
N THR A 214 -5.94 14.70 -0.21
CA THR A 214 -5.69 14.07 1.10
C THR A 214 -6.15 12.62 1.06
N PHE A 215 -5.37 11.71 1.62
CA PHE A 215 -5.69 10.30 1.76
C PHE A 215 -5.06 9.72 3.03
N GLY A 216 -5.61 8.62 3.57
CA GLY A 216 -5.04 7.99 4.77
C GLY A 216 -3.73 7.25 4.46
N ALA A 217 -2.86 7.05 5.45
CA ALA A 217 -1.60 6.30 5.26
C ALA A 217 -1.37 5.21 6.32
N GLY A 218 -2.44 4.49 6.69
CA GLY A 218 -2.36 3.37 7.64
C GLY A 218 -3.03 3.62 8.99
N ALA A 219 -3.25 4.87 9.36
CA ALA A 219 -3.93 5.23 10.61
C ALA A 219 -5.43 4.85 10.63
N ASN A 220 -6.04 4.93 11.82
CA ASN A 220 -7.45 4.59 12.10
C ASN A 220 -7.81 3.10 11.96
N GLY A 221 -6.84 2.20 12.17
CA GLY A 221 -7.06 0.75 12.15
C GLY A 221 -7.04 0.12 10.75
N PHE A 222 -6.58 0.88 9.75
CA PHE A 222 -6.33 0.39 8.41
C PHE A 222 -5.08 -0.52 8.40
N ALA A 223 -3.94 -0.07 8.91
CA ALA A 223 -2.75 -0.90 9.09
C ALA A 223 -2.53 -1.18 10.59
N SER A 224 -2.27 -2.43 10.92
CA SER A 224 -1.96 -2.88 12.28
C SER A 224 -0.46 -3.08 12.51
N THR A 225 0.30 -3.21 11.43
CA THR A 225 1.76 -3.34 11.40
C THR A 225 2.38 -2.43 10.35
N LEU A 226 3.71 -2.36 10.31
CA LEU A 226 4.44 -1.66 9.26
C LEU A 226 4.38 -2.49 7.97
N HIS A 227 3.86 -1.88 6.90
CA HIS A 227 3.91 -2.39 5.54
C HIS A 227 4.81 -1.48 4.71
N THR A 228 5.84 -2.04 4.07
CA THR A 228 6.86 -1.29 3.32
C THR A 228 6.65 -1.38 1.81
N GLN A 229 7.24 -0.47 1.04
CA GLN A 229 7.15 -0.43 -0.43
C GLN A 229 5.69 -0.33 -0.95
N VAL A 230 4.83 0.33 -0.19
CA VAL A 230 3.41 0.46 -0.51
C VAL A 230 3.22 1.60 -1.51
N LEU A 231 2.45 1.34 -2.58
CA LEU A 231 2.04 2.38 -3.53
C LEU A 231 1.06 3.32 -2.83
N LEU A 232 1.51 4.51 -2.44
CA LEU A 232 0.71 5.51 -1.73
C LEU A 232 -0.12 6.37 -2.69
N TYR A 233 0.43 6.65 -3.88
CA TYR A 233 -0.23 7.53 -4.84
C TYR A 233 0.18 7.19 -6.27
N TYR A 234 -0.78 7.32 -7.20
CA TYR A 234 -0.52 7.21 -8.63
C TYR A 234 -1.30 8.26 -9.41
N ALA A 235 -0.62 8.89 -10.37
CA ALA A 235 -1.25 9.81 -11.32
C ALA A 235 -0.67 9.62 -12.72
N GLN A 236 -1.52 9.80 -13.73
CA GLN A 236 -1.15 9.70 -15.14
C GLN A 236 -1.82 10.77 -15.98
N GLY A 237 -1.36 10.92 -17.23
CA GLY A 237 -1.86 11.94 -18.13
C GLY A 237 -1.31 13.32 -17.79
N LEU A 238 -0.13 13.35 -17.16
CA LEU A 238 0.53 14.58 -16.71
C LEU A 238 1.14 15.35 -17.90
N GLY A 239 1.51 14.64 -18.97
CA GLY A 239 2.31 15.18 -20.06
C GLY A 239 3.81 15.00 -19.81
N SER A 240 4.65 15.32 -20.78
CA SER A 240 6.10 15.11 -20.66
C SER A 240 6.85 16.31 -20.04
N ASN A 241 6.12 17.32 -19.57
CA ASN A 241 6.70 18.53 -18.97
C ASN A 241 7.25 18.24 -17.57
N GLN A 242 7.87 19.26 -16.98
CA GLN A 242 8.27 19.19 -15.58
C GLN A 242 7.03 19.30 -14.69
N HIS A 243 7.02 18.50 -13.62
CA HIS A 243 6.00 18.41 -12.59
C HIS A 243 6.63 18.54 -11.22
N SER A 244 5.83 18.96 -10.24
CA SER A 244 6.23 19.03 -8.83
C SER A 244 5.26 18.24 -7.97
N LEU A 245 5.79 17.31 -7.19
CA LEU A 245 5.06 16.54 -6.19
C LEU A 245 5.53 16.94 -4.80
N THR A 246 4.60 17.34 -3.93
CA THR A 246 4.89 17.69 -2.54
C THR A 246 4.01 16.84 -1.63
N VAL A 247 4.57 16.34 -0.54
CA VAL A 247 3.88 15.52 0.47
C VAL A 247 4.14 16.08 1.87
N SER A 248 3.10 16.09 2.70
CA SER A 248 3.13 16.56 4.08
C SER A 248 2.10 15.82 4.94
N ALA A 249 2.32 15.79 6.25
CA ALA A 249 1.38 15.20 7.19
C ALA A 249 0.11 16.04 7.33
N ASP A 250 -1.05 15.38 7.38
CA ASP A 250 -2.37 15.95 7.70
C ASP A 250 -3.00 15.22 8.89
N PRO A 251 -2.43 15.36 10.10
CA PRO A 251 -2.85 14.57 11.26
C PRO A 251 -4.31 14.85 11.63
N GLN A 252 -5.13 13.80 11.67
CA GLN A 252 -6.53 13.83 12.09
C GLN A 252 -6.70 13.19 13.47
N SER A 253 -7.88 13.38 14.06
CA SER A 253 -8.23 12.68 15.30
C SER A 253 -8.25 11.17 15.06
N GLY A 254 -7.32 10.44 15.69
CA GLY A 254 -7.18 8.98 15.55
C GLY A 254 -6.01 8.54 14.66
N THR A 255 -5.33 9.48 14.01
CA THR A 255 -4.09 9.21 13.27
C THR A 255 -2.86 9.44 14.14
N GLY A 256 -1.75 8.82 13.78
CA GLY A 256 -0.45 9.18 14.34
C GLY A 256 0.15 10.41 13.66
N PRO A 257 1.39 10.80 14.01
CA PRO A 257 2.02 12.02 13.50
C PRO A 257 2.98 11.79 12.33
N PHE A 258 3.29 10.54 11.98
CA PHE A 258 4.39 10.24 11.05
C PHE A 258 3.95 10.25 9.59
N ILE A 259 4.85 10.70 8.72
CA ILE A 259 4.82 10.41 7.29
C ILE A 259 6.22 10.04 6.83
N ASP A 260 6.31 9.38 5.69
CA ASP A 260 7.57 9.06 5.03
C ASP A 260 7.48 9.11 3.50
N VAL A 261 8.64 9.02 2.86
CA VAL A 261 8.81 8.79 1.44
C VAL A 261 9.99 7.84 1.24
N ASP A 262 9.78 6.82 0.41
CA ASP A 262 10.80 5.82 0.05
C ASP A 262 11.31 6.08 -1.38
N ALA A 263 10.40 6.23 -2.34
CA ALA A 263 10.77 6.54 -3.72
C ALA A 263 9.60 7.11 -4.52
N ILE A 264 9.92 7.69 -5.68
CA ILE A 264 8.96 7.83 -6.78
C ILE A 264 9.42 7.06 -8.02
N VAL A 265 8.47 6.51 -8.77
CA VAL A 265 8.70 5.95 -10.09
C VAL A 265 8.03 6.84 -11.12
N VAL A 266 8.81 7.34 -12.06
CA VAL A 266 8.37 8.21 -13.15
C VAL A 266 8.31 7.41 -14.43
N TYR A 267 7.18 7.49 -15.12
CA TYR A 267 6.94 6.77 -16.37
C TYR A 267 6.89 7.77 -17.52
N SER A 268 7.64 7.47 -18.58
CA SER A 268 7.67 8.26 -19.81
C SER A 268 7.53 7.34 -21.01
N SER A 269 7.05 7.88 -22.11
CA SER A 269 7.01 7.16 -23.39
C SER A 269 7.92 7.82 -24.43
N THR A 270 8.51 6.99 -25.28
CA THR A 270 9.27 7.45 -26.45
C THR A 270 8.57 6.99 -27.72
N GLY A 271 8.31 7.91 -28.65
CA GLY A 271 7.51 7.63 -29.84
C GLY A 271 8.16 6.60 -30.78
N PRO A 272 7.35 5.90 -31.61
CA PRO A 272 7.82 4.95 -32.61
C PRO A 272 8.57 5.68 -33.74
N GLY A 273 9.86 5.96 -33.51
CA GLY A 273 10.70 6.72 -34.46
C GLY A 273 11.89 7.41 -33.80
N SER A 274 11.91 7.52 -32.47
CA SER A 274 13.07 8.05 -31.74
C SER A 274 14.08 6.94 -31.42
N SER A 275 14.47 6.17 -32.43
CA SER A 275 15.75 5.44 -32.34
C SER A 275 16.86 6.47 -32.58
N THR A 276 17.77 6.58 -31.63
CA THR A 276 18.96 7.45 -31.68
C THR A 276 19.67 7.25 -33.02
N SER A 277 19.49 8.19 -33.95
CA SER A 277 20.25 8.23 -35.19
C SER A 277 21.64 8.76 -34.85
N SER A 278 22.59 7.86 -34.66
CA SER A 278 24.01 8.17 -34.69
C SER A 278 24.38 8.66 -36.09
N SER A 279 24.23 9.95 -36.35
CA SER A 279 24.66 10.57 -37.60
C SER A 279 26.19 10.68 -37.62
N ILE A 280 26.84 9.74 -38.31
CA ILE A 280 28.24 9.84 -38.73
C ILE A 280 28.32 10.97 -39.77
N PRO A 281 29.14 12.03 -39.57
CA PRO A 281 29.31 13.04 -40.60
C PRO A 281 30.20 12.45 -41.72
N THR A 282 29.61 12.24 -42.89
CA THR A 282 30.32 11.90 -44.12
C THR A 282 30.71 13.19 -44.83
N SER A 283 31.99 13.54 -44.83
CA SER A 283 32.53 14.71 -45.53
C SER A 283 32.69 14.43 -47.02
N THR A 284 31.98 15.21 -47.85
CA THR A 284 32.19 15.27 -49.30
C THR A 284 33.01 16.52 -49.63
N SER A 285 34.10 16.33 -50.36
CA SER A 285 35.05 17.35 -50.79
C SER A 285 34.53 18.19 -51.96
N SER A 286 34.76 19.51 -51.91
CA SER A 286 35.18 20.28 -53.11
C SER A 286 35.86 21.59 -52.71
N GLN A 287 36.94 21.89 -53.43
CA GLN A 287 37.98 22.88 -53.16
C GLN A 287 37.67 24.30 -53.67
N ARG A 288 38.29 25.28 -52.99
CA ARG A 288 39.12 26.42 -53.47
C ARG A 288 38.75 27.71 -52.74
N ASP A 289 39.63 28.66 -52.43
CA ASP A 289 41.08 28.79 -52.21
C ASP A 289 41.25 30.25 -51.74
N SER A 290 42.15 30.54 -50.81
CA SER A 290 42.95 31.79 -50.69
C SER A 290 43.44 32.09 -49.25
N THR A 291 44.74 31.81 -49.09
CA THR A 291 45.78 32.62 -48.43
C THR A 291 45.77 32.93 -46.92
N SER A 292 46.76 32.28 -46.26
CA SER A 292 47.71 32.79 -45.25
C SER A 292 47.12 33.10 -43.85
N SER A 293 47.71 32.72 -42.72
CA SER A 293 49.11 32.39 -42.40
C SER A 293 49.18 31.71 -41.03
N GLY A 294 50.12 30.78 -40.85
CA GLY A 294 50.64 30.38 -39.52
C GLY A 294 50.48 28.90 -39.19
N LYS A 295 51.51 28.10 -39.50
CA LYS A 295 51.63 26.68 -39.13
C LYS A 295 51.84 26.49 -37.62
N LEU A 296 51.33 25.35 -37.15
CA LEU A 296 51.43 24.68 -35.85
C LEU A 296 52.89 24.51 -35.33
N PRO A 297 53.06 24.10 -34.05
CA PRO A 297 53.22 22.66 -33.88
C PRO A 297 52.45 22.10 -32.68
N THR A 298 51.66 21.07 -32.96
CA THR A 298 51.47 19.96 -32.02
C THR A 298 52.83 19.34 -31.78
N LYS A 299 53.29 19.34 -30.52
CA LYS A 299 54.06 18.26 -29.91
C LYS A 299 54.08 18.46 -28.40
N THR A 300 53.85 17.36 -27.68
CA THR A 300 54.09 17.16 -26.23
C THR A 300 52.88 17.41 -25.31
N MET A 301 51.98 16.42 -25.21
CA MET A 301 51.67 15.70 -23.96
C MET A 301 50.53 14.69 -24.16
N ILE A 302 50.90 13.49 -24.62
CA ILE A 302 50.20 12.25 -24.26
C ILE A 302 50.78 11.86 -22.91
N GLY A 303 49.98 11.83 -21.83
CA GLY A 303 50.48 11.41 -20.53
C GLY A 303 49.71 11.80 -19.25
N VAL A 304 48.45 12.27 -19.33
CA VAL A 304 47.65 12.54 -18.10
C VAL A 304 46.26 11.89 -18.12
N ILE A 305 45.64 11.70 -19.29
CA ILE A 305 44.24 11.27 -19.35
C ILE A 305 44.04 9.78 -18.99
N VAL A 306 45.00 8.90 -19.31
CA VAL A 306 44.89 7.46 -18.99
C VAL A 306 45.20 7.16 -17.52
N GLY A 307 46.04 7.98 -16.87
CA GLY A 307 46.37 7.84 -15.44
C GLY A 307 45.24 8.30 -14.52
N SER A 308 44.51 9.36 -14.90
CA SER A 308 43.38 9.87 -14.10
C SER A 308 42.20 8.91 -14.07
N ILE A 309 41.91 8.19 -15.15
CA ILE A 309 40.79 7.23 -15.19
C ILE A 309 41.09 6.00 -14.31
N LEU A 310 42.31 5.48 -14.38
CA LEU A 310 42.75 4.40 -13.48
C LEU A 310 42.83 4.84 -12.01
N GLY A 311 43.26 6.07 -11.74
CA GLY A 311 43.28 6.65 -10.40
C GLY A 311 41.88 6.82 -9.82
N ILE A 312 40.91 7.31 -10.61
CA ILE A 312 39.52 7.46 -10.18
C ILE A 312 38.86 6.09 -9.97
N LEU A 313 39.10 5.11 -10.83
CA LEU A 313 38.58 3.75 -10.65
C LEU A 313 39.16 3.06 -9.40
N LEU A 314 40.45 3.24 -9.12
CA LEU A 314 41.05 2.74 -7.88
C LEU A 314 40.49 3.45 -6.63
N LEU A 315 40.24 4.76 -6.73
CA LEU A 315 39.68 5.53 -5.62
C LEU A 315 38.22 5.15 -5.35
N LEU A 316 37.40 4.94 -6.39
CA LEU A 316 36.04 4.42 -6.26
C LEU A 316 36.02 2.99 -5.71
N GLY A 317 36.94 2.12 -6.16
CA GLY A 317 37.11 0.77 -5.62
C GLY A 317 37.51 0.77 -4.14
N LEU A 318 38.40 1.69 -3.73
CA LEU A 318 38.81 1.88 -2.34
C LEU A 318 37.65 2.38 -1.48
N VAL A 319 36.87 3.36 -1.96
CA VAL A 319 35.68 3.87 -1.25
C VAL A 319 34.64 2.76 -1.09
N PHE A 320 34.34 2.01 -2.15
CA PHE A 320 33.43 0.87 -2.09
C PHE A 320 33.93 -0.21 -1.11
N PHE A 321 35.23 -0.51 -1.12
CA PHE A 321 35.83 -1.46 -0.18
C PHE A 321 35.76 -0.97 1.28
N LEU A 322 36.01 0.31 1.54
CA LEU A 322 35.91 0.91 2.88
C LEU A 322 34.46 0.97 3.38
N LEU A 323 33.48 1.26 2.51
CA LEU A 323 32.06 1.20 2.84
C LEU A 323 31.63 -0.24 3.16
N ARG A 324 32.05 -1.22 2.34
CA ARG A 324 31.78 -2.65 2.59
C ARG A 324 32.47 -3.17 3.85
N TRP A 325 33.67 -2.69 4.15
CA TRP A 325 34.42 -3.06 5.36
C TRP A 325 33.83 -2.42 6.61
N ARG A 326 33.35 -1.19 6.53
CA ARG A 326 32.59 -0.52 7.61
C ARG A 326 31.24 -1.21 7.85
N ARG A 327 30.56 -1.68 6.78
CA ARG A 327 29.36 -2.52 6.89
C ARG A 327 29.64 -3.83 7.62
N ARG A 328 30.73 -4.54 7.30
CA ARG A 328 31.10 -5.79 8.00
C ARG A 328 31.53 -5.59 9.46
N ARG A 329 32.24 -4.51 9.77
CA ARG A 329 32.69 -4.24 11.15
C ARG A 329 31.59 -3.77 12.10
N ARG A 330 30.42 -3.38 11.58
CA ARG A 330 29.24 -3.05 12.40
C ARG A 330 28.44 -4.28 12.80
N GLN A 331 28.73 -5.46 12.24
CA GLN A 331 28.12 -6.73 12.67
C GLN A 331 28.88 -7.42 13.83
N ASP A 332 30.06 -6.92 14.23
CA ASP A 332 30.88 -7.52 15.30
C ASP A 332 30.87 -6.74 16.64
N GLN A 333 29.95 -5.78 16.84
CA GLN A 333 29.67 -5.25 18.17
C GLN A 333 28.36 -5.82 18.72
N VAL A 334 28.44 -7.05 19.21
CA VAL A 334 27.56 -7.49 20.30
C VAL A 334 28.08 -6.81 21.56
N ASP A 335 27.45 -5.71 21.95
CA ASP A 335 27.70 -5.07 23.25
C ASP A 335 26.72 -5.69 24.28
N PRO A 336 27.20 -6.44 25.28
CA PRO A 336 26.33 -7.15 26.22
C PRO A 336 25.90 -6.22 27.35
N ARG A 337 25.12 -5.17 27.05
CA ARG A 337 24.45 -4.32 28.06
C ARG A 337 23.13 -3.74 27.56
N SER A 338 22.12 -4.60 27.41
CA SER A 338 20.73 -4.16 27.39
C SER A 338 20.32 -3.70 28.80
N PRO A 339 19.71 -2.51 28.99
CA PRO A 339 18.87 -2.28 30.16
C PRO A 339 17.58 -3.09 30.01
N LEU A 340 17.37 -3.99 30.97
CA LEU A 340 16.14 -4.74 31.18
C LEU A 340 14.94 -3.78 31.23
N THR A 341 13.96 -3.97 30.35
CA THR A 341 12.60 -3.47 30.60
C THR A 341 12.00 -4.32 31.73
N PRO A 342 11.37 -3.72 32.77
CA PRO A 342 10.76 -4.49 33.83
C PRO A 342 9.56 -5.29 33.31
N THR A 343 9.59 -6.60 33.51
CA THR A 343 8.43 -7.47 33.39
C THR A 343 7.34 -6.99 34.35
N LEU A 344 6.20 -6.56 33.81
CA LEU A 344 5.00 -6.28 34.59
C LEU A 344 4.46 -7.60 35.18
N PRO A 345 4.21 -7.68 36.51
CA PRO A 345 3.65 -8.87 37.12
C PRO A 345 2.13 -8.85 37.01
N ILE A 346 1.59 -9.12 35.82
CA ILE A 346 0.20 -9.55 35.61
C ILE A 346 0.19 -10.28 34.26
N GLN A 347 0.52 -11.57 34.33
CA GLN A 347 0.20 -12.62 33.36
C GLN A 347 0.88 -13.89 33.87
N ASN A 348 0.40 -14.37 35.01
CA ASN A 348 0.60 -15.75 35.42
C ASN A 348 -0.81 -16.31 35.67
N PRO A 349 -1.32 -17.23 34.84
CA PRO A 349 -2.67 -17.76 34.96
C PRO A 349 -2.76 -18.88 36.02
N ASP A 350 -2.08 -18.72 37.15
CA ASP A 350 -2.00 -19.74 38.22
C ASP A 350 -2.46 -19.21 39.60
N MET A 351 -3.31 -18.19 39.62
CA MET A 351 -3.89 -17.66 40.86
C MET A 351 -5.39 -17.38 40.71
N LEU A 352 -6.14 -18.41 40.28
CA LEU A 352 -7.59 -18.47 40.45
C LEU A 352 -7.98 -19.80 41.11
N GLU A 353 -7.59 -19.99 42.36
CA GLU A 353 -8.28 -20.93 43.23
C GLU A 353 -8.16 -20.52 44.70
N ALA A 354 -9.04 -19.61 45.12
CA ALA A 354 -9.33 -19.37 46.53
C ALA A 354 -10.80 -19.73 46.76
N GLY A 355 -11.05 -20.97 47.21
CA GLY A 355 -12.30 -21.32 47.86
C GLY A 355 -12.84 -22.72 47.52
N LEU A 356 -12.31 -23.74 48.20
CA LEU A 356 -13.07 -24.75 48.95
C LEU A 356 -12.14 -25.93 49.27
N SER A 357 -11.63 -25.92 50.50
CA SER A 357 -10.84 -26.98 51.07
C SER A 357 -11.73 -28.18 51.44
N THR A 358 -11.61 -29.27 50.68
CA THR A 358 -11.93 -30.63 51.17
C THR A 358 -10.73 -31.54 51.06
N ARG A 359 -9.99 -31.57 52.17
CA ARG A 359 -9.22 -32.67 52.76
C ARG A 359 -9.41 -34.05 52.10
N SER A 360 -8.33 -34.66 51.58
CA SER A 360 -7.95 -36.06 51.87
C SER A 360 -6.69 -36.51 51.10
N ASN A 361 -5.65 -36.86 51.86
CA ASN A 361 -4.66 -37.92 51.66
C ASN A 361 -4.31 -38.43 50.25
N GLY A 362 -3.02 -38.35 49.94
CA GLY A 362 -2.18 -39.55 49.97
C GLY A 362 -1.88 -40.24 48.64
N ASN A 363 -0.62 -40.05 48.22
CA ASN A 363 0.31 -41.10 47.81
C ASN A 363 0.17 -41.83 46.45
N ILE A 364 1.33 -41.87 45.77
CA ILE A 364 1.88 -42.98 44.96
C ILE A 364 1.65 -42.92 43.42
N MET A 365 2.72 -42.51 42.72
CA MET A 365 3.11 -42.90 41.34
C MET A 365 3.36 -44.43 41.26
N PRO A 366 3.66 -45.05 40.10
CA PRO A 366 3.34 -44.80 38.68
C PRO A 366 2.86 -46.10 37.97
N ARG A 367 2.48 -46.06 36.68
CA ARG A 367 3.03 -46.96 35.62
C ARG A 367 2.32 -46.88 34.27
N LEU A 368 3.16 -47.06 33.26
CA LEU A 368 2.90 -47.34 31.85
C LEU A 368 2.15 -48.67 31.60
N SER A 369 1.50 -48.72 30.42
CA SER A 369 1.62 -49.78 29.39
C SER A 369 0.39 -50.68 29.13
N GLN A 370 -0.03 -50.60 27.86
CA GLN A 370 -0.44 -51.68 26.94
C GLN A 370 -1.86 -52.30 26.95
N ASN A 371 -2.49 -52.09 25.78
CA ASN A 371 -3.07 -53.05 24.83
C ASN A 371 -4.28 -53.96 25.14
N SER A 372 -5.11 -54.03 24.07
CA SER A 372 -6.10 -55.06 23.69
C SER A 372 -7.44 -54.98 24.43
N MET A 373 -8.61 -55.26 23.84
CA MET A 373 -8.94 -56.06 22.66
C MET A 373 -10.38 -55.74 22.17
N SER A 374 -10.65 -56.16 20.94
CA SER A 374 -11.86 -56.13 20.10
C SER A 374 -13.17 -56.73 20.67
N SER A 375 -14.33 -56.38 20.10
CA SER A 375 -15.12 -57.23 19.15
C SER A 375 -16.60 -56.81 18.95
N PHE A 376 -16.99 -56.67 17.67
CA PHE A 376 -18.22 -57.09 16.95
C PHE A 376 -19.60 -57.22 17.63
N TYR A 377 -20.66 -56.65 17.03
CA TYR A 377 -21.61 -57.37 16.13
C TYR A 377 -22.66 -56.45 15.47
N SER A 378 -23.15 -56.91 14.31
CA SER A 378 -24.10 -56.33 13.34
C SER A 378 -25.59 -56.46 13.69
N GLY A 379 -26.46 -55.71 12.98
CA GLY A 379 -27.83 -56.17 12.67
C GLY A 379 -28.83 -55.08 12.22
N THR A 380 -29.11 -55.02 10.91
CA THR A 380 -30.38 -54.59 10.26
C THR A 380 -31.36 -55.80 10.21
N PRO A 381 -32.63 -55.79 9.68
CA PRO A 381 -33.18 -54.93 8.60
C PRO A 381 -34.72 -54.64 8.56
N ASP A 382 -35.13 -53.93 7.48
CA ASP A 382 -36.40 -54.02 6.69
C ASP A 382 -37.74 -53.46 7.26
N GLU A 383 -38.74 -52.92 6.51
CA GLU A 383 -39.08 -52.81 5.07
C GLU A 383 -40.26 -51.78 4.85
N ILE A 384 -40.26 -51.07 3.69
CA ILE A 384 -41.33 -50.77 2.68
C ILE A 384 -42.64 -49.99 3.00
N VAL A 385 -43.00 -49.01 2.13
CA VAL A 385 -44.16 -48.97 1.17
C VAL A 385 -44.29 -47.59 0.45
N LEU A 386 -44.02 -47.61 -0.87
CA LEU A 386 -44.69 -47.02 -2.07
C LEU A 386 -45.45 -45.66 -2.07
N GLY A 387 -45.24 -44.89 -3.16
CA GLY A 387 -46.35 -44.56 -4.09
C GLY A 387 -46.41 -43.18 -4.79
N HIS A 388 -46.09 -43.18 -6.11
CA HIS A 388 -46.65 -42.36 -7.22
C HIS A 388 -46.34 -40.84 -7.32
N SER A 389 -46.39 -40.13 -8.46
CA SER A 389 -46.18 -40.33 -9.91
C SER A 389 -46.58 -39.00 -10.62
N ARG A 390 -45.84 -38.60 -11.67
CA ARG A 390 -46.22 -37.83 -12.88
C ARG A 390 -46.24 -36.28 -12.95
N ASP A 391 -45.49 -35.81 -13.98
CA ASP A 391 -45.78 -34.82 -15.04
C ASP A 391 -46.18 -33.38 -14.67
N ALA A 392 -45.95 -32.31 -15.43
CA ALA A 392 -45.06 -31.86 -16.50
C ALA A 392 -45.53 -30.43 -16.87
N SER A 393 -44.65 -29.57 -17.42
CA SER A 393 -44.94 -28.32 -18.18
C SER A 393 -45.48 -27.11 -17.38
N THR A 394 -45.28 -25.82 -17.70
CA THR A 394 -44.87 -25.05 -18.91
C THR A 394 -44.27 -23.70 -18.48
N ALA A 395 -43.49 -23.10 -19.38
CA ALA A 395 -42.95 -21.74 -19.32
C ALA A 395 -44.03 -20.64 -19.36
N GLU A 396 -43.74 -19.48 -18.79
CA GLU A 396 -44.18 -18.18 -19.32
C GLU A 396 -43.11 -17.10 -19.17
N SER A 397 -43.05 -16.27 -20.21
CA SER A 397 -42.22 -15.10 -20.43
C SER A 397 -43.03 -13.87 -20.05
N PHE A 398 -42.41 -12.88 -19.39
CA PHE A 398 -42.85 -11.49 -19.49
C PHE A 398 -41.63 -10.56 -19.64
N SER A 399 -41.62 -9.87 -20.78
CA SER A 399 -40.83 -8.69 -21.10
C SER A 399 -41.71 -7.45 -20.89
N SER A 400 -41.14 -6.37 -20.34
CA SER A 400 -41.62 -4.97 -20.44
C SER A 400 -40.73 -4.09 -19.55
N MET A 401 -39.73 -3.39 -20.10
CA MET A 401 -39.80 -2.01 -20.61
C MET A 401 -39.43 -0.94 -19.57
N ALA A 402 -38.63 0.00 -20.07
CA ALA A 402 -37.87 1.03 -19.38
C ALA A 402 -38.71 2.19 -18.82
N TYR A 403 -38.11 2.96 -17.91
CA TYR A 403 -38.49 4.35 -17.69
C TYR A 403 -37.24 5.24 -17.67
N ILE A 404 -37.21 6.20 -18.59
CA ILE A 404 -36.37 7.41 -18.56
C ILE A 404 -37.27 8.52 -18.00
N ILE A 405 -36.83 9.22 -16.95
CA ILE A 405 -37.15 10.64 -16.74
C ILE A 405 -35.91 11.34 -16.15
N ALA A 406 -35.47 12.38 -16.85
CA ALA A 406 -34.57 13.40 -16.35
C ALA A 406 -35.35 14.52 -15.64
N SER A 407 -34.68 15.21 -14.72
CA SER A 407 -34.70 16.67 -14.47
C SER A 407 -35.01 17.15 -13.04
N ASN A 408 -34.09 18.03 -12.61
CA ASN A 408 -34.25 19.27 -11.83
C ASN A 408 -34.49 19.27 -10.31
N ALA A 409 -33.46 19.78 -9.64
CA ALA A 409 -33.44 20.98 -8.79
C ALA A 409 -34.30 21.05 -7.51
N VAL A 410 -33.56 21.12 -6.39
CA VAL A 410 -33.72 21.93 -5.16
C VAL A 410 -35.09 22.58 -4.88
N PRO A 411 -35.54 22.45 -3.62
CA PRO A 411 -36.07 23.61 -2.91
C PRO A 411 -35.38 23.85 -1.56
N ALA A 412 -35.09 25.12 -1.30
CA ALA A 412 -34.73 25.65 0.01
C ALA A 412 -35.98 26.05 0.82
N THR A 413 -35.75 26.29 2.12
CA THR A 413 -36.66 26.81 3.18
C THR A 413 -37.57 25.73 3.81
N GLN A 414 -37.84 25.70 5.12
CA GLN A 414 -37.72 26.71 6.17
C GLN A 414 -37.69 26.03 7.55
N SER A 415 -37.06 26.73 8.50
CA SER A 415 -36.96 26.47 9.93
C SER A 415 -38.25 26.05 10.66
N GLN A 416 -38.16 25.00 11.49
CA GLN A 416 -38.98 24.90 12.70
C GLN A 416 -38.11 24.62 13.93
N ARG A 417 -38.32 25.48 14.93
CA ARG A 417 -37.78 25.42 16.29
C ARG A 417 -38.37 24.21 17.00
N TYR A 418 -37.51 23.45 17.68
CA TYR A 418 -37.91 22.65 18.83
C TYR A 418 -37.11 23.12 20.04
N ASP A 419 -37.83 23.66 21.02
CA ASP A 419 -37.31 23.96 22.34
C ASP A 419 -37.02 22.64 23.07
N HIS A 420 -35.79 22.48 23.56
CA HIS A 420 -35.49 21.51 24.59
C HIS A 420 -34.71 22.15 25.74
N SER A 421 -35.32 22.02 26.92
CA SER A 421 -34.87 22.51 28.21
C SER A 421 -33.62 21.78 28.69
N THR A 422 -32.57 22.56 28.89
CA THR A 422 -31.59 22.51 29.99
C THR A 422 -31.49 21.24 30.86
N SER A 423 -30.36 20.56 30.74
CA SER A 423 -29.63 19.96 31.88
C SER A 423 -28.13 20.05 31.57
N SER A 424 -27.45 20.98 32.26
CA SER A 424 -26.02 21.25 32.09
C SER A 424 -25.20 20.43 33.08
N ASN A 425 -24.33 19.55 32.59
CA ASN A 425 -23.18 19.06 33.34
C ASN A 425 -21.91 19.53 32.62
N VAL A 426 -21.44 20.73 33.00
CA VAL A 426 -20.14 21.27 32.59
C VAL A 426 -19.25 21.36 33.84
N PRO A 427 -18.02 20.82 33.83
CA PRO A 427 -17.10 20.97 34.95
C PRO A 427 -16.62 22.43 35.07
N MET A 428 -16.64 22.95 36.31
CA MET A 428 -16.21 24.31 36.63
C MET A 428 -14.69 24.49 36.46
N ARG A 429 -14.31 25.54 35.72
CA ARG A 429 -12.94 26.06 35.58
C ARG A 429 -12.51 26.83 36.83
N PRO A 430 -11.32 26.61 37.41
CA PRO A 430 -10.81 27.41 38.51
C PRO A 430 -10.55 28.87 38.09
N LYS A 431 -11.08 29.83 38.86
CA LYS A 431 -10.79 31.26 38.73
C LYS A 431 -9.50 31.60 39.48
N GLN A 432 -8.34 31.50 38.85
CA GLN A 432 -7.17 32.30 39.24
C GLN A 432 -6.37 32.71 37.99
N ARG A 433 -6.27 34.03 37.78
CA ARG A 433 -5.44 34.66 36.76
C ARG A 433 -4.00 34.76 37.31
N PRO A 434 -2.95 34.36 36.56
CA PRO A 434 -1.57 34.59 36.98
C PRO A 434 -1.24 36.10 37.00
N PRO A 435 -0.37 36.58 37.88
CA PRO A 435 0.04 37.98 37.90
C PRO A 435 0.86 38.34 36.64
N SER A 436 0.66 39.56 36.14
CA SER A 436 1.37 40.12 34.99
C SER A 436 2.86 40.32 35.29
N LEU A 437 3.74 39.79 34.43
CA LEU A 437 5.18 40.07 34.43
C LEU A 437 5.42 41.58 34.25
N LYS A 438 6.10 42.23 35.20
CA LYS A 438 6.71 43.55 34.99
C LYS A 438 8.09 43.34 34.36
N LEU A 439 8.27 43.84 33.15
CA LEU A 439 9.61 44.05 32.58
C LEU A 439 10.26 45.25 33.28
N PRO A 440 11.55 45.17 33.68
CA PRO A 440 12.27 46.33 34.19
C PRO A 440 12.62 47.27 33.04
N ALA A 441 12.38 48.56 33.25
CA ALA A 441 12.83 49.64 32.38
C ALA A 441 14.27 50.00 32.74
N SER A 442 15.24 49.64 31.90
CA SER A 442 16.33 50.48 31.36
C SER A 442 17.13 49.68 30.34
#